data_AF-A0A3D3M5I4-F1
#
_entry.id   AF-A0A3D3M5I4-F1
#
_cell.length_a   1.000
_cell.length_b   1.000
_cell.length_c   1.000
_cell.angle_alpha   90.00
_cell.angle_beta   90.00
_cell.angle_gamma   90.00
#
_symmetry.space_group_name_H-M   'P 1'
#
loop_
_entity.id
_entity.type
_entity.pdbx_description
1 polymer ?
#
loop_
_entity_poly.entity_id
_entity_poly.type
_entity_poly.pdbx_seq_one_letter_code
_entity_poly.pdbx_strand_id
1 'polypeptide(L)'
;MSLFKQLLLAICLFLVVAFSGSFMVSLESSRTQYVNQLRSHAQDAATALALSLTPNLDDPAMVELLISSIFDSGYYASIRVVDLGSNAVLVERHADPDPGGVPQWFIKLIGLEAAGGDAIVMRGWQQ
;
A
#
# COMPACT_ATOMS: atom_id res chain seq x y z
N MET A 1 -20.27 -27.96 -40.57
CA MET A 1 -19.72 -26.66 -40.14
C MET A 1 -18.99 -26.04 -41.31
N SER A 2 -19.19 -24.74 -41.61
CA SER A 2 -18.51 -24.07 -42.74
C SER A 2 -17.05 -23.76 -42.41
N LEU A 3 -16.13 -23.89 -43.39
CA LEU A 3 -14.71 -23.50 -43.28
C LEU A 3 -14.54 -22.06 -42.77
N PHE A 4 -15.42 -21.15 -43.19
CA PHE A 4 -15.43 -19.77 -42.71
C PHE A 4 -15.68 -19.68 -41.19
N LYS A 5 -16.60 -20.50 -40.65
CA LYS A 5 -16.90 -20.53 -39.21
C LYS A 5 -15.73 -21.11 -38.41
N GLN A 6 -15.02 -22.09 -38.96
CA GLN A 6 -13.82 -22.67 -38.33
C GLN A 6 -12.66 -21.67 -38.28
N LEU A 7 -12.42 -20.96 -39.39
CA LEU A 7 -11.39 -19.92 -39.45
C LEU A 7 -11.69 -18.77 -38.46
N LEU A 8 -12.95 -18.31 -38.42
CA LEU A 8 -13.38 -17.27 -37.48
C LEU A 8 -13.15 -17.69 -36.03
N LEU A 9 -13.55 -18.90 -35.65
CA LEU A 9 -13.32 -19.44 -34.30
C LEU A 9 -11.84 -19.54 -33.96
N ALA A 10 -11.01 -20.00 -34.90
CA ALA A 10 -9.56 -20.09 -34.68
C ALA A 10 -8.94 -18.70 -34.43
N ILE A 11 -9.32 -17.70 -35.22
CA ILE A 11 -8.85 -16.32 -35.04
C ILE A 11 -9.34 -15.75 -33.71
N CYS A 12 -10.61 -15.92 -33.36
CA CYS A 12 -11.15 -15.48 -32.07
C CYS A 12 -10.42 -16.13 -30.90
N LEU A 13 -10.18 -17.44 -30.95
CA LEU A 13 -9.44 -18.15 -29.91
C LEU A 13 -8.02 -17.62 -29.78
N PHE A 14 -7.32 -17.45 -30.91
CA PHE A 14 -5.97 -16.89 -30.93
C PHE A 14 -5.93 -15.49 -30.31
N LEU A 15 -6.87 -14.61 -30.68
CA LEU A 15 -6.97 -13.26 -30.11
C LEU A 15 -7.25 -13.29 -28.61
N VAL A 16 -8.14 -14.18 -28.14
CA VAL A 16 -8.44 -14.32 -26.70
C VAL A 16 -7.20 -14.78 -25.93
N VAL A 17 -6.44 -15.74 -26.46
CA VAL A 17 -5.20 -16.22 -25.84
C VAL A 17 -4.15 -15.12 -25.79
N ALA A 18 -3.91 -14.44 -26.91
CA ALA A 18 -2.95 -13.34 -26.99
C ALA A 18 -3.33 -12.18 -26.06
N PHE A 19 -4.61 -11.79 -26.05
CA PHE A 19 -5.13 -10.74 -25.17
C PHE A 19 -4.99 -11.13 -23.70
N SER A 20 -5.39 -12.35 -23.32
CA SER A 20 -5.33 -12.81 -21.93
C SER A 20 -3.90 -12.86 -21.41
N GLY A 21 -2.95 -13.31 -22.24
CA GLY A 21 -1.52 -13.31 -21.90
C GLY A 21 -0.99 -11.90 -21.68
N SER A 22 -1.25 -10.99 -22.62
CA SER A 22 -0.85 -9.57 -22.51
C SER A 22 -1.47 -8.89 -21.29
N PHE A 23 -2.76 -9.13 -21.06
CA PHE A 23 -3.50 -8.59 -19.92
C PHE A 23 -2.90 -9.04 -18.59
N MET A 24 -2.58 -10.33 -18.44
CA MET A 24 -1.95 -10.85 -17.22
C MET A 24 -0.57 -10.24 -16.95
N VAL A 25 0.26 -10.10 -17.98
CA VAL A 25 1.58 -9.46 -17.85
C VAL A 25 1.44 -7.99 -17.47
N SER A 26 0.50 -7.27 -18.10
CA SER A 26 0.22 -5.88 -17.76
C SER A 26 -0.28 -5.73 -16.32
N LEU A 27 -1.15 -6.63 -15.88
CA LEU A 27 -1.71 -6.63 -14.53
C LEU A 27 -0.64 -6.82 -13.47
N GLU A 28 0.28 -7.77 -13.67
CA GLU A 28 1.39 -8.02 -12.74
C GLU A 28 2.39 -6.85 -12.71
N SER A 29 2.67 -6.25 -13.87
CA SER A 29 3.51 -5.07 -13.97
C SER A 29 2.90 -3.88 -13.21
N SER A 30 1.61 -3.60 -13.44
CA SER A 30 0.88 -2.56 -12.70
C SER A 30 0.86 -2.85 -11.20
N ARG A 31 0.59 -4.10 -10.80
CA ARG A 31 0.62 -4.52 -9.39
C ARG A 31 1.95 -4.19 -8.73
N THR A 32 3.06 -4.60 -9.35
CA THR A 32 4.41 -4.35 -8.84
C THR A 32 4.69 -2.86 -8.72
N GLN A 33 4.30 -2.07 -9.73
CA GLN A 33 4.46 -0.63 -9.73
C GLN A 33 3.67 0.05 -8.59
N TYR A 34 2.43 -0.38 -8.34
CA TYR A 34 1.63 0.14 -7.23
C TYR A 34 2.20 -0.22 -5.87
N VAL A 35 2.62 -1.47 -5.66
CA VAL A 35 3.25 -1.90 -4.40
C VAL A 35 4.52 -1.08 -4.11
N ASN A 36 5.34 -0.84 -5.12
CA ASN A 36 6.55 -0.03 -4.96
C ASN A 36 6.24 1.44 -4.66
N GLN A 37 5.22 2.02 -5.31
CA GLN A 37 4.77 3.38 -5.00
C GLN A 37 4.22 3.50 -3.58
N LEU A 38 3.39 2.54 -3.13
CA LEU A 38 2.87 2.51 -1.77
C LEU A 38 4.00 2.40 -0.74
N ARG A 39 5.01 1.56 -1.01
CA ARG A 39 6.20 1.44 -0.15
C ARG A 39 6.96 2.77 -0.06
N SER A 40 7.26 3.39 -1.20
CA SER A 40 7.98 4.68 -1.22
C SER A 40 7.19 5.76 -0.49
N HIS A 41 5.89 5.85 -0.74
CA HIS A 41 5.02 6.83 -0.10
C HIS A 41 4.94 6.63 1.42
N ALA A 42 4.83 5.37 1.88
CA ALA A 42 4.85 5.06 3.31
C ALA A 42 6.21 5.40 3.95
N GLN A 43 7.32 5.16 3.26
CA GLN A 43 8.66 5.48 3.73
C GLN A 43 8.90 7.00 3.82
N ASP A 44 8.49 7.75 2.80
CA ASP A 44 8.62 9.20 2.75
C ASP A 44 7.78 9.84 3.88
N ALA A 45 6.56 9.33 4.08
CA ALA A 45 5.67 9.75 5.17
C ALA A 45 6.26 9.42 6.54
N ALA A 46 6.80 8.21 6.74
CA ALA A 46 7.46 7.81 7.99
C ALA A 46 8.65 8.72 8.29
N THR A 47 9.48 9.01 7.28
CA THR A 47 10.66 9.88 7.42
C THR A 47 10.27 11.31 7.76
N ALA A 48 9.29 11.87 7.05
CA ALA A 48 8.79 13.22 7.32
C ALA A 48 8.15 13.31 8.72
N LEU A 49 7.33 12.32 9.10
CA LEU A 49 6.72 12.24 10.42
C LEU A 49 7.79 12.16 11.51
N ALA A 50 8.81 11.32 11.35
CA ALA A 50 9.90 11.20 12.32
C ALA A 50 10.66 12.52 12.51
N LEU A 51 10.91 13.25 11.43
CA LEU A 51 11.54 14.58 11.50
C LEU A 51 10.65 15.59 12.23
N SER A 52 9.35 15.59 11.98
CA SER A 52 8.38 16.49 12.64
C SER A 52 8.11 16.14 14.11
N LEU A 53 8.24 14.86 14.48
CA LEU A 53 8.08 14.38 15.84
C LEU A 53 9.31 14.69 16.72
N THR A 54 10.50 14.76 16.13
CA THR A 54 11.77 15.01 16.84
C THR A 54 11.71 16.17 17.86
N PRO A 55 11.23 17.38 17.51
CA PRO A 55 11.14 18.48 18.48
C PRO A 55 9.94 18.40 19.44
N ASN A 56 8.94 17.54 19.16
CA ASN A 56 7.66 17.50 19.87
C ASN A 56 7.43 16.18 20.62
N LEU A 57 8.46 15.32 20.74
CA LEU A 57 8.31 13.97 21.30
C LEU A 57 7.83 13.94 22.75
N ASP A 58 8.11 15.01 23.49
CA ASP A 58 7.81 15.12 24.92
C ASP A 58 6.39 15.69 25.16
N ASP A 59 5.66 16.04 24.10
CA ASP A 59 4.25 16.47 24.16
C ASP A 59 3.34 15.42 23.49
N PRO A 60 2.73 14.50 24.28
CA PRO A 60 1.86 13.45 23.75
C PRO A 60 0.68 13.99 22.93
N ALA A 61 0.14 15.17 23.26
CA ALA A 61 -0.98 15.75 22.54
C ALA A 61 -0.55 16.23 21.14
N MET A 62 0.65 16.81 21.03
CA MET A 62 1.22 17.21 19.75
C MET A 62 1.54 15.99 18.87
N VAL A 63 2.09 14.92 19.46
CA VAL A 63 2.36 13.65 18.76
C VAL A 63 1.06 13.08 18.17
N GLU A 64 0.00 12.98 18.97
CA GLU A 64 -1.29 12.48 18.49
C GLU A 64 -1.87 13.37 17.38
N LEU A 65 -1.75 14.69 17.49
CA LEU A 65 -2.26 15.64 16.49
C LEU A 65 -1.51 15.52 15.16
N LEU A 66 -0.18 15.40 15.18
CA LEU A 66 0.63 15.21 13.97
C LEU A 66 0.31 13.88 13.28
N ILE A 67 0.20 12.79 14.05
CA ILE A 67 -0.17 11.47 13.52
C ILE A 67 -1.57 11.53 12.92
N SER A 68 -2.54 12.13 13.61
CA SER A 68 -3.92 12.22 13.14
C SER A 68 -4.00 13.09 11.88
N SER A 69 -3.27 14.21 11.82
CA SER A 69 -3.23 15.05 10.62
C SER A 69 -2.67 14.31 9.40
N ILE A 70 -1.59 13.54 9.56
CA ILE A 70 -1.05 12.77 8.43
C ILE A 70 -2.01 11.64 8.05
N PHE A 71 -2.55 10.92 9.03
CA PHE A 71 -3.50 9.83 8.81
C PHE A 71 -4.76 10.31 8.06
N ASP A 72 -5.38 11.41 8.52
CA ASP A 72 -6.61 11.96 7.94
C ASP A 72 -6.40 12.54 6.53
N SER A 73 -5.17 13.01 6.24
CA SER A 73 -4.82 13.57 4.93
C SER A 73 -4.44 12.53 3.88
N GLY A 74 -4.18 11.28 4.29
CA GLY A 74 -3.63 10.24 3.43
C GLY A 74 -4.41 8.93 3.42
N TYR A 75 -3.99 8.02 2.55
CA TYR A 75 -4.60 6.68 2.40
C TYR A 75 -3.78 5.62 3.13
N TYR A 76 -3.67 5.76 4.45
CA TYR A 76 -2.90 4.81 5.27
C TYR A 76 -3.81 3.76 5.89
N ALA A 77 -3.43 2.49 5.76
CA ALA A 77 -4.10 1.42 6.51
C ALA A 77 -3.81 1.53 8.01
N SER A 78 -2.58 1.92 8.38
CA SER A 78 -2.19 2.14 9.77
C SER A 78 -0.98 3.07 9.88
N ILE A 79 -0.94 3.88 10.93
CA ILE A 79 0.25 4.60 11.38
C ILE A 79 0.44 4.31 12.87
N ARG A 80 1.65 3.91 13.27
CA ARG A 80 1.97 3.56 14.65
C ARG A 80 3.29 4.21 15.06
N VAL A 81 3.31 4.78 16.26
CA VAL A 81 4.54 5.23 16.91
C VAL A 81 4.82 4.33 18.11
N VAL A 82 6.02 3.76 18.15
CA VAL A 82 6.48 2.84 19.18
C VAL A 82 7.70 3.42 19.88
N ASP A 83 7.74 3.27 21.20
CA ASP A 83 8.94 3.55 21.98
C ASP A 83 9.91 2.37 21.84
N LEU A 84 11.13 2.63 21.35
CA LEU A 84 12.16 1.60 21.14
C LEU A 84 12.67 0.97 22.44
N GLY A 85 12.59 1.67 23.57
CA GLY A 85 13.08 1.16 24.86
C GLY A 85 12.12 0.16 25.50
N SER A 86 10.83 0.50 25.54
CA SER A 86 9.78 -0.31 26.17
C SER A 86 9.00 -1.19 25.19
N ASN A 87 9.18 -0.99 23.89
CA ASN A 87 8.36 -1.54 22.81
C ASN A 87 6.86 -1.24 22.98
N ALA A 88 6.52 -0.20 23.75
CA ALA A 88 5.16 0.23 23.99
C ALA A 88 4.66 1.06 22.81
N VAL A 89 3.41 0.83 22.44
CA VAL A 89 2.71 1.66 21.45
C VAL A 89 2.31 2.97 22.13
N LEU A 90 2.87 4.08 21.65
CA LEU A 90 2.55 5.41 22.17
C LEU A 90 1.24 5.90 21.58
N VAL A 91 1.11 5.82 20.25
CA VAL A 91 -0.09 6.21 19.50
C VAL A 91 -0.24 5.31 18.29
N GLU A 92 -1.49 4.94 17.98
CA GLU A 92 -1.83 4.15 16.80
C GLU A 92 -3.13 4.66 16.16
N ARG A 93 -3.12 4.76 14.84
CA ARG A 93 -4.31 4.95 14.00
C ARG A 93 -4.38 3.81 13.01
N HIS A 94 -5.57 3.24 12.83
CA HIS A 94 -5.85 2.21 11.83
C HIS A 94 -7.17 2.50 11.13
N ALA A 95 -7.27 2.09 9.88
CA ALA A 95 -8.49 2.09 9.11
C ALA A 95 -8.81 0.64 8.70
N ASP A 96 -10.09 0.28 8.77
CA ASP A 96 -10.56 -0.98 8.24
C ASP A 96 -10.58 -0.90 6.69
N PRO A 97 -9.87 -1.81 5.98
CA PRO A 97 -9.92 -1.83 4.53
C PRO A 97 -11.33 -2.23 4.09
N ASP A 98 -12.03 -1.33 3.39
CA ASP A 98 -13.28 -1.65 2.69
C ASP A 98 -12.96 -2.06 1.24
N PRO A 99 -13.12 -3.35 0.85
CA PRO A 99 -12.87 -3.79 -0.51
C PRO A 99 -13.86 -3.27 -1.54
N GLY A 100 -14.83 -2.41 -1.17
CA GLY A 100 -15.56 -1.56 -2.12
C GLY A 100 -16.37 -2.32 -3.18
N GLY A 101 -16.80 -3.55 -2.87
CA GLY A 101 -17.55 -4.41 -3.80
C GLY A 101 -16.69 -5.22 -4.78
N VAL A 102 -15.36 -5.27 -4.61
CA VAL A 102 -14.48 -6.08 -5.46
C VAL A 102 -14.68 -7.57 -5.17
N PRO A 103 -14.85 -8.43 -6.21
CA PRO A 103 -15.02 -9.87 -6.02
C PRO A 103 -13.81 -10.55 -5.38
N GLN A 104 -14.07 -11.50 -4.46
CA GLN A 104 -13.02 -12.18 -3.69
C GLN A 104 -12.01 -12.95 -4.55
N TRP A 105 -12.43 -13.51 -5.68
CA TRP A 105 -11.52 -14.24 -6.57
C TRP A 105 -10.44 -13.32 -7.17
N PHE A 106 -10.78 -12.06 -7.43
CA PHE A 106 -9.86 -11.07 -7.98
C PHE A 106 -8.88 -10.59 -6.90
N ILE A 107 -9.38 -10.36 -5.68
CA ILE A 107 -8.53 -10.02 -4.52
C ILE A 107 -7.48 -11.11 -4.29
N LYS A 108 -7.87 -12.39 -4.36
CA LYS A 108 -6.94 -13.52 -4.21
C LYS A 108 -5.95 -13.64 -5.38
N LEU A 109 -6.39 -13.33 -6.60
CA LEU A 109 -5.53 -13.40 -7.79
C LEU A 109 -4.46 -12.31 -7.78
N ILE A 110 -4.83 -11.09 -7.35
CA ILE A 110 -3.89 -9.99 -7.19
C ILE A 110 -3.04 -10.19 -5.93
N GLY A 111 -3.63 -10.56 -4.79
CA GLY A 111 -2.89 -10.79 -3.54
C GLY A 111 -1.96 -9.65 -3.16
N LEU A 112 -2.43 -8.41 -3.21
CA LEU A 112 -1.60 -7.23 -2.95
C LEU A 112 -1.13 -7.26 -1.48
N GLU A 113 0.18 -7.31 -1.25
CA GLU A 113 0.72 -7.26 0.10
C GLU A 113 0.75 -5.81 0.60
N ALA A 114 0.44 -5.62 1.89
CA ALA A 114 0.57 -4.32 2.51
C ALA A 114 2.04 -3.88 2.49
N ALA A 115 2.32 -2.76 1.83
CA ALA A 115 3.62 -2.14 1.83
C ALA A 115 3.69 -1.07 2.94
N GLY A 116 4.62 -1.23 3.87
CA GLY A 116 4.92 -0.26 4.93
C GLY A 116 6.29 0.38 4.74
N GLY A 117 6.52 1.46 5.48
CA GLY A 117 7.82 2.10 5.67
C GLY A 117 8.03 2.38 7.15
N ASP A 118 9.29 2.46 7.57
CA ASP A 118 9.69 2.68 8.94
C ASP A 118 10.73 3.79 9.04
N ALA A 119 10.69 4.55 10.12
CA ALA A 119 11.65 5.62 10.38
C ALA A 119 11.89 5.74 11.89
N ILE A 120 13.15 5.98 12.26
CA ILE A 120 13.56 6.18 13.64
C ILE A 120 13.42 7.67 13.98
N VAL A 121 12.75 7.98 15.09
CA VAL A 121 12.70 9.33 15.63
C VAL A 121 13.93 9.55 16.51
N MET A 122 14.71 10.58 16.22
CA MET A 122 15.96 10.84 16.93
C MET A 122 15.75 11.92 17.99
N ARG A 123 16.27 11.75 19.21
CA ARG A 123 16.49 12.84 20.17
C ARG A 123 17.97 13.21 20.16
N GLY A 124 18.35 14.12 19.27
CA GLY A 124 19.77 14.45 19.06
C GLY A 124 20.55 13.23 18.55
N TRP A 125 21.44 12.67 19.39
CA TRP A 125 22.20 11.44 19.08
C TRP A 125 21.59 10.17 19.70
N GLN A 126 20.52 10.30 20.49
CA GLN A 126 19.82 9.17 21.07
C GLN A 126 18.67 8.73 20.16
N GLN A 127 18.50 7.41 20.04
CA GLN A 127 17.35 6.77 19.41
C GLN A 127 16.26 6.51 20.45
#